data_AF-A0A9D9LHF2-F1
#
_entry.id   AF-A0A9D9LHF2-F1
#
_cell.length_a   1.000
_cell.length_b   1.000
_cell.length_c   1.000
_cell.angle_alpha   90.00
_cell.angle_beta   90.00
_cell.angle_gamma   90.00
#
_symmetry.space_group_name_H-M   'P 1'
#
loop_
_entity.id
_entity.type
_entity.pdbx_description
1 polymer ?
#
loop_
_entity_poly.entity_id
_entity_poly.type
_entity_poly.pdbx_seq_one_letter_code
_entity_poly.pdbx_strand_id
1 'polypeptide(L)'
;MRRRLAVQTLSILLLLWPQGALQAQTADEVKDLRKQIQELEQSLASLKLKVDAMEKTPPSPVAAAGPQPDSQTAPPSPVAASTPLGQRETSRRDAETVARVDNVPLDPSRKGYIPIPGTASSFKIGGYAKMDAIVDPKLAGNPDQFVTSSIPVNVPSGVNTSSFNLHGRQTRFNVDFRRPSGNVPVRMFVETDFFGSGGATAFRMRHAYGQASNLLAGWTWSTLVDVDAFPDTLDNMSPNGTSKTRQPQVRYTAPMRRGNSLALAVEKPTSEISIEGVSNVNPFPDAVVRYRHEGPWGHLQLGGVFRQIGGASQSLNAKRSVFGSGAMLTGGIKVLERDFLVFGASDGHGMAHYIDV
;
A
#
# COMPACT_ATOMS: atom_id res chain seq x y z
N MET A 1 5.74 26.91 -54.28
CA MET A 1 6.13 27.82 -53.19
C MET A 1 5.29 27.53 -51.95
N ARG A 2 5.77 26.68 -51.05
CA ARG A 2 5.51 26.68 -49.58
C ARG A 2 6.19 25.46 -48.97
N ARG A 3 7.17 25.74 -48.11
CA ARG A 3 8.03 24.80 -47.40
C ARG A 3 7.26 24.09 -46.28
N ARG A 4 7.65 22.85 -45.96
CA ARG A 4 8.03 22.43 -44.60
C ARG A 4 8.78 21.08 -44.64
N LEU A 5 9.96 21.10 -44.02
CA LEU A 5 10.81 19.97 -43.68
C LEU A 5 10.09 19.03 -42.67
N ALA A 6 10.33 17.73 -42.80
CA ALA A 6 10.53 16.82 -41.67
C ALA A 6 11.41 15.64 -42.10
N VAL A 7 12.68 15.74 -41.71
CA VAL A 7 13.66 14.66 -41.48
C VAL A 7 13.28 14.10 -40.08
N GLN A 8 13.25 12.81 -39.72
CA GLN A 8 14.21 11.74 -39.93
C GLN A 8 13.57 10.38 -39.57
N THR A 9 14.03 9.36 -40.27
CA THR A 9 13.86 7.92 -40.05
C THR A 9 14.42 7.41 -38.71
N LEU A 10 13.70 6.49 -38.06
CA LEU A 10 14.28 5.23 -37.58
C LEU A 10 13.19 4.15 -37.50
N SER A 11 13.19 3.26 -38.49
CA SER A 11 12.48 1.99 -38.53
C SER A 11 13.30 0.90 -37.81
N ILE A 12 12.68 -0.26 -37.56
CA ILE A 12 13.18 -1.53 -36.96
C ILE A 12 12.66 -1.67 -35.51
N LEU A 13 11.82 -2.62 -35.09
CA LEU A 13 11.34 -3.87 -35.69
C LEU A 13 9.96 -4.19 -35.04
N LEU A 14 8.92 -4.35 -35.85
CA LEU A 14 7.60 -4.82 -35.45
C LEU A 14 7.23 -5.86 -36.51
N LEU A 15 7.25 -7.14 -36.13
CA LEU A 15 6.53 -8.28 -36.74
C LEU A 15 7.19 -9.59 -36.30
N LEU A 16 6.47 -10.34 -35.46
CA LEU A 16 6.15 -11.77 -35.63
C LEU A 16 5.49 -12.27 -34.34
N TRP A 17 4.19 -12.01 -34.23
CA TRP A 17 3.32 -12.82 -33.38
C TRP A 17 2.66 -13.85 -34.29
N PRO A 18 2.87 -15.17 -34.09
CA PRO A 18 2.05 -16.14 -34.79
C PRO A 18 0.69 -16.20 -34.09
N GLN A 19 -0.35 -15.70 -34.77
CA GLN A 19 -1.71 -16.16 -34.51
C GLN A 19 -1.89 -17.51 -35.22
N GLY A 20 -1.97 -18.58 -34.43
CA GLY A 20 -2.29 -19.92 -34.91
C GLY A 20 -1.48 -21.02 -34.24
N ALA A 21 -1.88 -21.44 -33.03
CA ALA A 21 -1.68 -22.80 -32.50
C ALA A 21 -2.35 -22.92 -31.12
N LEU A 22 -3.68 -23.06 -31.14
CA LEU A 22 -4.42 -23.65 -30.02
C LEU A 22 -4.46 -25.16 -30.30
N GLN A 23 -3.35 -25.87 -30.07
CA GLN A 23 -3.27 -27.33 -29.85
C GLN A 23 -1.80 -27.76 -29.73
N ALA A 24 -1.53 -28.65 -28.77
CA ALA A 24 -0.25 -29.26 -28.37
C ALA A 24 0.67 -28.42 -27.46
N GLN A 25 0.24 -28.18 -26.21
CA GLN A 25 1.19 -28.06 -25.09
C GLN A 25 2.01 -29.35 -25.03
N THR A 26 3.32 -29.22 -25.21
CA THR A 26 4.25 -30.33 -25.38
C THR A 26 4.42 -31.12 -24.09
N ALA A 27 4.42 -32.46 -24.20
CA ALA A 27 4.63 -33.37 -23.08
C ALA A 27 5.91 -33.08 -22.26
N ASP A 28 6.89 -32.40 -22.87
CA ASP A 28 8.12 -31.98 -22.21
C ASP A 28 7.91 -30.87 -21.17
N GLU A 29 7.01 -29.90 -21.39
CA GLU A 29 6.71 -28.87 -20.38
C GLU A 29 5.99 -29.47 -19.16
N VAL A 30 5.06 -30.42 -19.40
CA VAL A 30 4.38 -31.14 -18.31
C VAL A 30 5.36 -32.03 -17.54
N LYS A 31 6.35 -32.61 -18.23
CA LYS A 31 7.41 -33.41 -17.61
C LYS A 31 8.34 -32.54 -16.77
N ASP A 32 8.67 -31.34 -17.23
CA ASP A 32 9.52 -30.40 -16.50
C ASP A 32 8.80 -29.82 -15.27
N LEU A 33 7.50 -29.50 -15.40
CA LEU A 33 6.65 -29.11 -14.26
C LEU A 33 6.54 -30.23 -13.21
N ARG A 34 6.35 -31.48 -13.63
CA ARG A 34 6.31 -32.62 -12.70
C ARG A 34 7.64 -32.81 -11.97
N LYS A 35 8.75 -32.58 -12.65
CA LYS A 35 10.09 -32.64 -12.07
C LYS A 35 10.29 -31.54 -11.02
N GLN A 36 9.87 -30.31 -11.31
CA GLN A 36 9.94 -29.18 -10.36
C GLN A 36 9.07 -29.42 -9.12
N ILE A 37 7.87 -30.01 -9.29
CA ILE A 37 7.00 -30.38 -8.16
C ILE A 37 7.66 -31.44 -7.27
N GLN A 38 8.29 -32.46 -7.85
CA GLN A 38 9.02 -33.48 -7.08
C GLN A 38 10.22 -32.90 -6.31
N GLU A 39 10.98 -31.99 -6.91
CA GLU A 39 12.10 -31.31 -6.25
C GLU A 39 11.60 -30.43 -5.09
N LEU A 40 10.45 -29.76 -5.25
CA LEU A 40 9.79 -29.00 -4.20
C LEU A 40 9.32 -29.88 -3.04
N GLU A 41 8.68 -31.01 -3.32
CA GLU A 41 8.24 -31.95 -2.28
C GLU A 41 9.43 -32.52 -1.47
N GLN A 42 10.54 -32.84 -2.14
CA GLN A 42 11.77 -33.26 -1.47
C GLN A 42 12.37 -32.16 -0.59
N SER A 43 12.34 -30.90 -1.06
CA SER A 43 12.82 -29.76 -0.27
C SER A 43 12.00 -29.57 1.00
N LEU A 44 10.66 -29.69 0.91
CA LEU A 44 9.75 -29.59 2.06
C LEU A 44 9.93 -30.75 3.04
N ALA A 45 10.15 -31.98 2.55
CA ALA A 45 10.46 -33.12 3.41
C ALA A 45 11.77 -32.90 4.18
N SER A 46 12.81 -32.37 3.53
CA SER A 46 14.09 -32.08 4.18
C SER A 46 14.00 -30.97 5.23
N LEU A 47 13.16 -29.96 4.99
CA LEU A 47 12.90 -28.87 5.94
C LEU A 47 12.13 -29.38 7.16
N LYS A 48 11.12 -30.25 6.95
CA LYS A 48 10.36 -30.85 8.04
C LYS A 48 11.24 -31.70 8.94
N LEU A 49 12.14 -32.53 8.37
CA LEU A 49 13.12 -33.31 9.14
C LEU A 49 14.10 -32.44 9.93
N LYS A 50 14.53 -31.29 9.37
CA LYS A 50 15.38 -30.33 10.11
C LYS A 50 14.65 -29.67 11.27
N VAL A 51 13.37 -29.33 11.09
CA VAL A 51 12.54 -28.75 12.16
C VAL A 51 12.33 -29.78 13.28
N ASP A 52 11.97 -31.02 12.93
CA ASP A 52 11.79 -32.11 13.92
C ASP A 52 13.11 -32.43 14.65
N ALA A 53 14.27 -32.28 14.00
CA ALA A 53 15.58 -32.47 14.62
C ALA A 53 15.95 -31.32 15.59
N MET A 54 15.56 -30.08 15.26
CA MET A 54 15.74 -28.94 16.17
C MET A 54 14.82 -29.04 17.39
N GLU A 55 13.61 -29.54 17.23
CA GLU A 55 12.63 -29.65 18.31
C GLU A 55 12.98 -30.76 19.33
N LYS A 56 13.82 -31.74 18.93
CA LYS A 56 14.27 -32.86 19.79
C LYS A 56 15.60 -32.63 20.50
N THR A 57 16.22 -31.46 20.37
CA THR A 57 17.49 -31.15 21.07
C THR A 57 17.18 -30.48 22.42
N PRO A 58 17.43 -31.14 23.57
CA PRO A 58 17.26 -30.49 24.88
C PRO A 58 18.31 -29.38 25.06
N PRO A 59 18.00 -28.31 25.83
CA PRO A 59 18.95 -27.23 26.06
C PRO A 59 20.18 -27.75 26.80
N SER A 60 21.37 -27.47 26.27
CA SER A 60 22.63 -27.72 26.97
C SER A 60 22.78 -26.77 28.17
N PRO A 61 23.34 -27.24 29.30
CA PRO A 61 23.41 -26.47 30.53
C PRO A 61 24.36 -25.27 30.40
N VAL A 62 23.91 -24.12 30.89
CA VAL A 62 24.72 -22.90 31.03
C VAL A 62 25.78 -23.15 32.10
N ALA A 63 27.05 -23.23 31.69
CA ALA A 63 28.18 -23.19 32.60
C ALA A 63 28.31 -21.78 33.20
N ALA A 64 28.38 -21.70 34.53
CA ALA A 64 28.59 -20.48 35.29
C ALA A 64 29.96 -19.86 34.94
N ALA A 65 29.96 -18.63 34.44
CA ALA A 65 31.14 -17.79 34.31
C ALA A 65 31.18 -16.80 35.49
N GLY A 66 32.31 -16.76 36.19
CA GLY A 66 32.58 -15.83 37.30
C GLY A 66 32.69 -14.36 36.84
N PRO A 67 32.80 -13.42 37.78
CA PRO A 67 32.68 -11.99 37.49
C PRO A 67 33.94 -11.42 36.83
N GLN A 68 33.78 -10.79 35.66
CA GLN A 68 34.79 -9.91 35.05
C GLN A 68 34.20 -8.54 34.72
N PRO A 69 35.03 -7.48 34.73
CA PRO A 69 34.61 -6.11 35.03
C PRO A 69 33.97 -5.38 33.84
N ASP A 70 33.07 -4.46 34.17
CA ASP A 70 32.33 -3.58 33.28
C ASP A 70 33.20 -2.96 32.18
N SER A 71 32.94 -3.37 30.94
CA SER A 71 33.33 -2.63 29.74
C SER A 71 32.04 -2.23 29.03
N GLN A 72 31.62 -0.97 29.22
CA GLN A 72 30.51 -0.35 28.51
C GLN A 72 30.78 -0.35 27.00
N THR A 73 30.30 -1.37 26.29
CA THR A 73 30.03 -1.24 24.85
C THR A 73 28.65 -0.62 24.69
N ALA A 74 28.63 0.65 24.26
CA ALA A 74 27.41 1.33 23.85
C ALA A 74 26.61 0.47 22.86
N PRO A 75 25.27 0.40 22.99
CA PRO A 75 24.46 -0.36 22.06
C PRO A 75 24.61 0.21 20.64
N PRO A 76 24.64 -0.64 19.59
CA PRO A 76 24.73 -0.17 18.21
C PRO A 76 23.57 0.78 17.93
N SER A 77 23.89 1.97 17.42
CA SER A 77 22.90 2.96 17.02
C SER A 77 21.90 2.32 16.05
N PRO A 78 20.58 2.50 16.27
CA PRO A 78 19.59 1.97 15.34
C PRO A 78 19.78 2.63 13.98
N VAL A 79 20.00 1.82 12.95
CA VAL A 79 19.98 2.25 11.54
C VAL A 79 18.61 2.88 11.29
N ALA A 80 18.61 4.20 11.09
CA ALA A 80 17.41 4.97 10.82
C ALA A 80 16.76 4.46 9.53
N ALA A 81 15.45 4.18 9.56
CA ALA A 81 14.67 4.15 8.33
C ALA A 81 14.39 5.60 7.93
N SER A 82 15.38 6.25 7.29
CA SER A 82 15.08 7.44 6.50
C SER A 82 14.19 6.98 5.34
N THR A 83 13.05 7.63 5.14
CA THR A 83 12.30 7.48 3.88
C THR A 83 13.26 7.70 2.70
N PRO A 84 13.06 7.02 1.55
CA PRO A 84 14.01 7.08 0.44
C PRO A 84 14.18 8.49 -0.14
N LEU A 85 13.18 9.34 0.07
CA LEU A 85 13.17 10.76 -0.31
C LEU A 85 13.56 11.70 0.84
N GLY A 86 14.11 11.17 1.94
CA GLY A 86 14.29 11.90 3.18
C GLY A 86 12.97 12.15 3.92
N GLN A 87 13.06 12.79 5.09
CA GLN A 87 11.88 13.15 5.88
C GLN A 87 11.23 14.40 5.26
N ARG A 88 10.06 14.21 4.64
CA ARG A 88 9.25 15.31 4.09
C ARG A 88 8.19 15.71 5.11
N GLU A 89 8.20 16.96 5.53
CA GLU A 89 7.06 17.52 6.23
C GLU A 89 5.95 17.75 5.21
N THR A 90 4.85 17.02 5.36
CA THR A 90 3.68 17.12 4.48
C THR A 90 2.47 17.53 5.31
N SER A 91 1.59 18.32 4.70
CA SER A 91 0.36 18.80 5.35
C SER A 91 -0.51 17.67 5.92
N ARG A 92 -0.54 16.51 5.25
CA ARG A 92 -1.41 15.38 5.62
C ARG A 92 -0.79 14.38 6.58
N ARG A 93 0.53 14.35 6.71
CA ARG A 93 1.31 13.39 7.52
C ARG A 93 0.94 11.90 7.29
N ASP A 94 0.49 11.56 6.08
CA ASP A 94 0.08 10.19 5.75
C ASP A 94 1.26 9.19 5.87
N ALA A 95 2.51 9.64 5.63
CA ALA A 95 3.70 8.80 5.75
C ALA A 95 3.89 8.19 7.16
N GLU A 96 3.46 8.89 8.23
CA GLU A 96 3.57 8.42 9.61
C GLU A 96 2.67 7.19 9.87
N THR A 97 1.58 7.06 9.11
CA THR A 97 0.59 5.97 9.24
C THR A 97 1.05 4.67 8.59
N VAL A 98 2.13 4.70 7.80
CA VAL A 98 2.57 3.56 7.00
C VAL A 98 3.33 2.56 7.86
N ALA A 99 2.97 1.30 7.72
CA ALA A 99 3.73 0.15 8.19
C ALA A 99 5.05 0.01 7.41
N ARG A 100 6.19 0.18 8.10
CA ARG A 100 7.53 0.06 7.52
C ARG A 100 8.13 -1.29 7.88
N VAL A 101 9.11 -1.71 7.08
CA VAL A 101 9.91 -2.91 7.37
C VAL A 101 10.48 -2.80 8.78
N ASP A 102 10.41 -3.90 9.53
CA ASP A 102 10.87 -4.05 10.91
C ASP A 102 10.27 -3.04 11.92
N ASN A 103 9.10 -2.48 11.60
CA ASN A 103 8.41 -1.51 12.46
C ASN A 103 9.24 -0.24 12.78
N VAL A 104 10.23 0.08 11.96
CA VAL A 104 11.12 1.22 12.22
C VAL A 104 10.33 2.53 12.13
N PRO A 105 10.38 3.42 13.15
CA PRO A 105 9.72 4.72 13.09
C PRO A 105 10.43 5.64 12.09
N LEU A 106 9.68 6.56 11.47
CA LEU A 106 10.24 7.61 10.62
C LEU A 106 11.16 8.56 11.40
N ASP A 107 10.80 8.85 12.65
CA ASP A 107 11.62 9.63 13.57
C ASP A 107 12.33 8.69 14.57
N PRO A 108 13.65 8.49 14.43
CA PRO A 108 14.42 7.65 15.35
C PRO A 108 14.44 8.16 16.79
N SER A 109 14.26 9.47 16.99
CA SER A 109 14.23 10.08 18.33
C SER A 109 12.95 9.74 19.11
N ARG A 110 11.93 9.18 18.42
CA ARG A 110 10.63 8.81 18.99
C ARG A 110 9.99 9.97 19.74
N LYS A 111 10.07 11.17 19.18
CA LYS A 111 9.50 12.36 19.82
C LYS A 111 7.99 12.19 20.05
N GLY A 112 7.56 12.43 21.29
CA GLY A 112 6.15 12.33 21.70
C GLY A 112 5.68 10.93 22.09
N TYR A 113 6.55 9.91 22.12
CA TYR A 113 6.20 8.62 22.72
C TYR A 113 6.35 8.67 24.24
N ILE A 114 5.32 8.17 24.92
CA ILE A 114 5.28 7.97 26.36
C ILE A 114 5.64 6.50 26.63
N PRO A 115 6.74 6.21 27.35
CA PRO A 115 7.10 4.85 27.71
C PRO A 115 6.10 4.28 28.74
N ILE A 116 5.82 2.99 28.65
CA ILE A 116 4.98 2.27 29.62
C ILE A 116 5.92 1.70 30.71
N PRO A 117 5.80 2.16 31.98
CA PRO A 117 6.69 1.74 33.05
C PRO A 117 6.78 0.21 33.19
N GLY A 118 8.00 -0.30 33.39
CA GLY A 118 8.25 -1.74 33.55
C GLY A 118 8.15 -2.55 32.26
N THR A 119 8.05 -1.92 31.08
CA THR A 119 7.98 -2.64 29.80
C THR A 119 8.88 -2.04 28.72
N ALA A 120 9.10 -2.81 27.66
CA ALA A 120 9.69 -2.39 26.40
C ALA A 120 8.76 -1.49 25.54
N SER A 121 7.54 -1.25 25.99
CA SER A 121 6.47 -0.66 25.19
C SER A 121 6.35 0.84 25.39
N SER A 122 5.84 1.52 24.38
CA SER A 122 5.56 2.95 24.40
C SER A 122 4.33 3.25 23.56
N PHE A 123 3.65 4.34 23.83
CA PHE A 123 2.54 4.80 23.00
C PHE A 123 2.63 6.30 22.73
N LYS A 124 2.04 6.74 21.64
CA LYS A 124 1.92 8.15 21.27
C LYS A 124 0.46 8.43 20.94
N ILE A 125 -0.07 9.49 21.53
CA ILE A 125 -1.33 10.10 21.09
C ILE A 125 -0.95 11.21 20.13
N GLY A 126 -1.55 11.22 18.94
CA GLY A 126 -1.22 12.16 17.88
C GLY A 126 -2.44 12.55 17.05
N GLY A 127 -2.15 13.10 15.88
CA GLY A 127 -3.13 13.73 15.01
C GLY A 127 -2.93 15.24 14.92
N TYR A 128 -3.88 15.93 14.30
CA TYR A 128 -3.89 17.38 14.11
C TYR A 128 -5.30 17.91 13.99
N ALA A 129 -5.50 19.16 14.41
CA ALA A 129 -6.64 19.96 14.00
C ALA A 129 -6.36 20.63 12.64
N LYS A 130 -7.33 20.62 11.74
CA LYS A 130 -7.27 21.32 10.46
C LYS A 130 -8.62 21.94 10.14
N MET A 131 -8.58 23.20 9.70
CA MET A 131 -9.72 23.92 9.17
C MET A 131 -9.46 24.17 7.68
N ASP A 132 -10.40 23.77 6.84
CA ASP A 132 -10.32 23.92 5.39
C ASP A 132 -11.34 24.95 4.94
N ALA A 133 -10.89 25.97 4.22
CA ALA A 133 -11.72 26.95 3.55
C ALA A 133 -11.60 26.74 2.04
N ILE A 134 -12.72 26.43 1.39
CA ILE A 134 -12.79 26.08 -0.03
C ILE A 134 -13.63 27.14 -0.73
N VAL A 135 -13.03 27.81 -1.71
CA VAL A 135 -13.72 28.77 -2.58
C VAL A 135 -13.75 28.17 -3.98
N ASP A 136 -14.95 27.92 -4.47
CA ASP A 136 -15.18 27.37 -5.79
C ASP A 136 -16.04 28.35 -6.61
N PRO A 137 -15.47 29.05 -7.61
CA PRO A 137 -16.26 29.94 -8.48
C PRO A 137 -17.35 29.20 -9.29
N LYS A 138 -17.19 27.89 -9.49
CA LYS A 138 -18.08 27.04 -10.28
C LYS A 138 -18.12 25.64 -9.69
N LEU A 139 -19.09 25.41 -8.78
CA LEU A 139 -19.15 24.18 -7.97
C LEU A 139 -18.82 22.90 -8.75
N ALA A 140 -17.69 22.27 -8.40
CA ALA A 140 -17.17 21.02 -8.96
C ALA A 140 -17.91 19.74 -8.48
N GLY A 141 -19.16 19.89 -8.05
CA GLY A 141 -20.03 18.83 -7.53
C GLY A 141 -19.89 18.58 -6.02
N ASN A 142 -18.67 18.45 -5.50
CA ASN A 142 -18.43 18.22 -4.07
C ASN A 142 -17.90 19.49 -3.38
N PRO A 143 -18.61 20.05 -2.37
CA PRO A 143 -18.17 21.27 -1.70
C PRO A 143 -17.07 21.04 -0.65
N ASP A 144 -16.83 19.80 -0.19
CA ASP A 144 -15.89 19.47 0.90
C ASP A 144 -14.49 19.08 0.40
N GLN A 145 -14.34 18.73 -0.87
CA GLN A 145 -13.07 18.25 -1.45
C GLN A 145 -13.16 18.16 -2.97
N PHE A 146 -12.02 18.22 -3.65
CA PHE A 146 -11.95 18.17 -5.11
C PHE A 146 -12.08 16.74 -5.65
N VAL A 147 -13.33 16.26 -5.80
CA VAL A 147 -13.64 14.96 -6.42
C VAL A 147 -13.82 15.13 -7.93
N THR A 148 -12.88 14.62 -8.72
CA THR A 148 -12.90 14.77 -10.18
C THR A 148 -14.13 14.17 -10.85
N SER A 149 -14.58 13.00 -10.36
CA SER A 149 -15.77 12.32 -10.87
C SER A 149 -17.09 13.02 -10.54
N SER A 150 -17.11 14.00 -9.61
CA SER A 150 -18.32 14.80 -9.33
C SER A 150 -18.44 16.05 -10.20
N ILE A 151 -17.43 16.38 -11.02
CA ILE A 151 -17.47 17.57 -11.87
C ILE A 151 -18.62 17.42 -12.87
N PRO A 152 -19.61 18.31 -12.85
CA PRO A 152 -20.80 18.16 -13.68
C PRO A 152 -20.49 18.49 -15.15
N VAL A 153 -20.75 17.56 -16.06
CA VAL A 153 -20.49 17.72 -17.51
C VAL A 153 -21.66 18.33 -18.29
N ASN A 154 -22.89 18.18 -17.77
CA ASN A 154 -24.13 18.69 -18.38
C ASN A 154 -24.87 19.59 -17.38
N VAL A 155 -24.29 20.74 -17.07
CA VAL A 155 -24.85 21.68 -16.08
C VAL A 155 -26.04 22.42 -16.71
N PRO A 156 -27.29 22.26 -16.22
CA PRO A 156 -28.40 23.10 -16.65
C PRO A 156 -28.04 24.57 -16.39
N SER A 157 -28.45 25.47 -17.28
CA SER A 157 -28.30 26.91 -17.11
C SER A 157 -28.87 27.34 -15.75
N GLY A 158 -28.01 27.83 -14.85
CA GLY A 158 -28.37 28.25 -13.49
C GLY A 158 -27.70 27.49 -12.33
N VAL A 159 -27.08 26.33 -12.59
CA VAL A 159 -26.37 25.53 -11.56
C VAL A 159 -24.85 25.84 -11.51
N ASN A 160 -24.40 26.76 -12.37
CA ASN A 160 -23.02 27.26 -12.40
C ASN A 160 -22.82 28.41 -11.40
N THR A 161 -23.03 28.11 -10.11
CA THR A 161 -22.94 29.10 -9.02
C THR A 161 -21.64 28.95 -8.24
N SER A 162 -21.15 30.06 -7.70
CA SER A 162 -20.05 30.05 -6.75
C SER A 162 -20.46 29.33 -5.46
N SER A 163 -19.55 28.57 -4.90
CA SER A 163 -19.68 27.89 -3.61
C SER A 163 -18.54 28.30 -2.69
N PHE A 164 -18.87 28.49 -1.42
CA PHE A 164 -17.90 28.63 -0.34
C PHE A 164 -18.21 27.58 0.71
N ASN A 165 -17.19 26.88 1.18
CA ASN A 165 -17.33 25.92 2.26
C ASN A 165 -16.21 26.09 3.28
N LEU A 166 -16.54 25.84 4.55
CA LEU A 166 -15.62 25.91 5.67
C LEU A 166 -15.88 24.73 6.60
N HIS A 167 -14.88 23.87 6.82
CA HIS A 167 -15.07 22.71 7.69
C HIS A 167 -13.79 22.20 8.35
N GLY A 168 -13.97 21.43 9.43
CA GLY A 168 -12.87 20.77 10.15
C GLY A 168 -12.65 19.30 9.80
N ARG A 169 -13.25 18.78 8.70
CA ARG A 169 -13.40 17.33 8.46
C ARG A 169 -12.09 16.54 8.37
N GLN A 170 -11.01 17.20 7.98
CA GLN A 170 -9.68 16.59 7.87
C GLN A 170 -8.94 16.50 9.22
N THR A 171 -9.48 17.05 10.30
CA THR A 171 -8.93 16.85 11.65
C THR A 171 -8.76 15.36 11.94
N ARG A 172 -7.60 14.98 12.44
CA ARG A 172 -7.25 13.58 12.74
C ARG A 172 -6.90 13.39 14.19
N PHE A 173 -7.23 12.21 14.68
CA PHE A 173 -6.79 11.69 15.96
C PHE A 173 -6.18 10.31 15.74
N ASN A 174 -5.04 10.04 16.38
CA ASN A 174 -4.42 8.72 16.31
C ASN A 174 -3.76 8.28 17.61
N VAL A 175 -3.62 6.96 17.73
CA VAL A 175 -2.85 6.29 18.78
C VAL A 175 -1.88 5.32 18.12
N ASP A 176 -0.59 5.48 18.39
CA ASP A 176 0.48 4.59 17.92
C ASP A 176 1.15 3.90 19.10
N PHE A 177 0.91 2.61 19.25
CA PHE A 177 1.57 1.76 20.24
C PHE A 177 2.73 1.01 19.60
N ARG A 178 3.88 1.01 20.26
CA ARG A 178 5.09 0.33 19.78
C ARG A 178 5.80 -0.42 20.90
N ARG A 179 6.22 -1.64 20.58
CA ARG A 179 7.13 -2.46 21.38
C ARG A 179 8.31 -2.90 20.49
N PRO A 180 9.37 -2.08 20.43
CA PRO A 180 10.51 -2.32 19.55
C PRO A 180 11.49 -3.38 20.05
N SER A 181 11.56 -3.66 21.36
CA SER A 181 12.42 -4.70 21.94
C SER A 181 11.63 -5.97 22.31
N GLY A 182 12.31 -7.11 22.23
CA GLY A 182 11.75 -8.47 22.39
C GLY A 182 12.00 -9.34 21.15
N ASN A 183 11.59 -10.62 21.20
CA ASN A 183 11.82 -11.57 20.10
C ASN A 183 11.11 -11.16 18.79
N VAL A 184 10.00 -10.41 18.89
CA VAL A 184 9.24 -9.91 17.73
C VAL A 184 8.82 -8.46 18.01
N PRO A 185 9.29 -7.48 17.22
CA PRO A 185 8.88 -6.08 17.37
C PRO A 185 7.42 -5.93 16.96
N VAL A 186 6.65 -5.16 17.71
CA VAL A 186 5.21 -4.97 17.49
C VAL A 186 4.86 -3.50 17.35
N ARG A 187 3.94 -3.19 16.42
CA ARG A 187 3.26 -1.91 16.29
C ARG A 187 1.75 -2.13 16.22
N MET A 188 0.98 -1.29 16.89
CA MET A 188 -0.47 -1.19 16.70
C MET A 188 -0.82 0.27 16.44
N PHE A 189 -1.64 0.53 15.43
CA PHE A 189 -1.96 1.88 15.02
C PHE A 189 -3.44 2.03 14.71
N VAL A 190 -4.06 3.04 15.32
CA VAL A 190 -5.45 3.42 15.09
C VAL A 190 -5.50 4.90 14.76
N GLU A 191 -6.22 5.26 13.70
CA GLU A 191 -6.41 6.65 13.29
C GLU A 191 -7.82 6.89 12.74
N THR A 192 -8.40 8.04 13.08
CA THR A 192 -9.71 8.49 12.62
C THR A 192 -9.65 9.89 11.99
N ASP A 193 -10.63 10.19 11.13
CA ASP A 193 -10.98 11.54 10.67
C ASP A 193 -12.51 11.74 10.69
N PHE A 194 -12.97 12.89 10.18
CA PHE A 194 -14.40 13.25 10.16
C PHE A 194 -15.00 13.30 8.74
N PHE A 195 -14.45 12.49 7.82
CA PHE A 195 -14.97 12.30 6.46
C PHE A 195 -15.88 11.07 6.34
N GLY A 196 -16.54 10.67 7.43
CA GLY A 196 -17.50 9.57 7.44
C GLY A 196 -18.80 9.88 6.69
N SER A 197 -19.54 8.83 6.37
CA SER A 197 -20.92 8.93 5.89
C SER A 197 -21.85 9.07 7.10
N GLY A 198 -22.69 10.12 7.14
CA GLY A 198 -23.65 10.32 8.24
C GLY A 198 -23.86 11.77 8.70
N GLY A 199 -23.31 12.75 7.99
CA GLY A 199 -23.49 14.17 8.29
C GLY A 199 -22.26 15.01 7.92
N ALA A 200 -22.28 16.29 8.26
CA ALA A 200 -21.22 17.24 7.94
C ALA A 200 -19.87 16.92 8.62
N THR A 201 -19.86 16.15 9.72
CA THR A 201 -18.64 15.83 10.50
C THR A 201 -18.76 14.43 11.13
N ALA A 202 -19.05 13.43 10.31
CA ALA A 202 -19.19 12.04 10.78
C ALA A 202 -17.83 11.36 10.94
N PHE A 203 -17.65 10.60 12.02
CA PHE A 203 -16.42 9.83 12.25
C PHE A 203 -16.17 8.78 11.17
N ARG A 204 -14.91 8.64 10.77
CA ARG A 204 -14.44 7.59 9.87
C ARG A 204 -13.15 6.99 10.37
N MET A 205 -13.11 5.67 10.44
CA MET A 205 -11.89 4.92 10.68
C MET A 205 -11.00 4.99 9.43
N ARG A 206 -9.76 5.45 9.61
CA ARG A 206 -8.75 5.46 8.54
C ARG A 206 -7.81 4.27 8.65
N HIS A 207 -7.31 4.01 9.86
CA HIS A 207 -6.38 2.93 10.13
C HIS A 207 -6.78 2.20 11.41
N ALA A 208 -6.70 0.88 11.38
CA ALA A 208 -6.81 0.01 12.54
C ALA A 208 -6.05 -1.28 12.22
N TYR A 209 -4.74 -1.30 12.51
CA TYR A 209 -3.90 -2.45 12.16
C TYR A 209 -2.85 -2.75 13.24
N GLY A 210 -2.41 -4.01 13.23
CA GLY A 210 -1.24 -4.48 13.97
C GLY A 210 -0.16 -4.99 13.03
N GLN A 211 1.09 -4.85 13.42
CA GLN A 211 2.24 -5.35 12.69
C GLN A 211 3.22 -6.02 13.66
N ALA A 212 3.49 -7.31 13.46
CA ALA A 212 4.47 -8.08 14.19
C ALA A 212 5.64 -8.43 13.24
N SER A 213 6.83 -7.86 13.50
CA SER A 213 7.94 -7.83 12.54
C SER A 213 7.44 -7.32 11.18
N ASN A 214 7.47 -8.15 10.13
CA ASN A 214 7.03 -7.80 8.79
C ASN A 214 5.69 -8.40 8.38
N LEU A 215 4.96 -9.00 9.33
CA LEU A 215 3.59 -9.47 9.14
C LEU A 215 2.62 -8.42 9.67
N LEU A 216 1.75 -7.92 8.79
CA LEU A 216 0.70 -6.95 9.09
C LEU A 216 -0.67 -7.59 8.94
N ALA A 217 -1.58 -7.23 9.84
CA ALA A 217 -2.99 -7.55 9.72
C ALA A 217 -3.86 -6.36 10.16
N GLY A 218 -4.93 -6.07 9.42
CA GLY A 218 -5.94 -5.09 9.79
C GLY A 218 -6.36 -4.15 8.66
N TRP A 219 -7.08 -3.09 9.02
CA TRP A 219 -7.58 -2.06 8.10
C TRP A 219 -6.50 -0.99 7.89
N THR A 220 -5.91 -0.95 6.69
CA THR A 220 -4.90 0.06 6.34
C THR A 220 -4.75 0.20 4.83
N TRP A 221 -3.82 1.04 4.38
CA TRP A 221 -3.45 1.21 2.98
C TRP A 221 -3.24 -0.13 2.27
N SER A 222 -3.92 -0.33 1.14
CA SER A 222 -3.67 -1.45 0.25
C SER A 222 -2.18 -1.56 -0.09
N THR A 223 -1.72 -2.78 -0.34
CA THR A 223 -0.35 -3.10 -0.73
C THR A 223 0.04 -2.45 -2.06
N LEU A 224 -0.93 -2.04 -2.90
CA LEU A 224 -0.65 -1.25 -4.10
C LEU A 224 -0.28 0.21 -3.79
N VAL A 225 -0.75 0.75 -2.66
CA VAL A 225 -0.59 2.17 -2.33
C VAL A 225 0.88 2.49 -2.02
N ASP A 226 1.38 3.56 -2.66
CA ASP A 226 2.68 4.15 -2.36
C ASP A 226 2.50 5.56 -1.79
N VAL A 227 2.39 5.65 -0.46
CA VAL A 227 2.23 6.93 0.24
C VAL A 227 3.46 7.83 0.04
N ASP A 228 4.64 7.28 -0.24
CA ASP A 228 5.83 8.09 -0.50
C ASP A 228 5.80 8.72 -1.90
N ALA A 229 4.95 8.24 -2.82
CA ALA A 229 4.72 8.88 -4.12
C ALA A 229 3.54 9.87 -4.09
N PHE A 230 2.95 10.16 -2.92
CA PHE A 230 1.90 11.18 -2.83
C PHE A 230 2.47 12.59 -2.98
N PRO A 231 1.85 13.45 -3.80
CA PRO A 231 2.16 14.87 -3.80
C PRO A 231 1.57 15.53 -2.55
N ASP A 232 2.28 16.53 -2.00
CA ASP A 232 1.74 17.31 -0.89
C ASP A 232 0.68 18.26 -1.41
N THR A 233 -0.55 18.07 -0.94
CA THR A 233 -1.74 18.73 -1.46
C THR A 233 -2.64 19.10 -0.28
N LEU A 234 -3.13 20.33 -0.27
CA LEU A 234 -3.97 20.85 0.82
C LEU A 234 -5.36 20.22 0.86
N ASP A 235 -5.93 19.88 -0.31
CA ASP A 235 -7.23 19.19 -0.42
C ASP A 235 -7.19 17.83 0.32
N ASN A 236 -8.31 17.15 0.55
CA ASN A 236 -8.30 15.80 1.11
C ASN A 236 -8.20 14.70 0.03
N MET A 237 -8.73 14.95 -1.16
CA MET A 237 -8.55 14.08 -2.33
C MET A 237 -7.13 14.18 -2.86
N SER A 238 -6.57 13.05 -3.30
CA SER A 238 -5.33 13.10 -4.07
C SER A 238 -5.64 13.37 -5.53
N PRO A 239 -4.63 13.72 -6.36
CA PRO A 239 -4.82 13.79 -7.79
C PRO A 239 -5.46 12.50 -8.34
N ASN A 240 -6.34 12.66 -9.32
CA ASN A 240 -6.98 11.55 -10.01
C ASN A 240 -5.93 10.54 -10.51
N GLY A 241 -6.26 9.25 -10.45
CA GLY A 241 -5.39 8.17 -10.89
C GLY A 241 -4.38 7.70 -9.83
N THR A 242 -4.35 8.34 -8.66
CA THR A 242 -3.60 7.83 -7.51
C THR A 242 -4.38 6.76 -6.76
N SER A 243 -3.68 5.83 -6.11
CA SER A 243 -4.31 4.82 -5.25
C SER A 243 -4.33 5.30 -3.80
N LYS A 244 -5.51 5.35 -3.18
CA LYS A 244 -5.68 5.63 -1.74
C LYS A 244 -6.55 4.62 -1.00
N THR A 245 -6.78 3.47 -1.61
CA THR A 245 -7.68 2.45 -1.04
C THR A 245 -7.12 1.96 0.29
N ARG A 246 -7.98 1.97 1.32
CA ARG A 246 -7.72 1.34 2.61
C ARG A 246 -8.73 0.24 2.81
N GLN A 247 -8.25 -0.92 3.22
CA GLN A 247 -9.09 -2.10 3.39
C GLN A 247 -8.46 -3.11 4.35
N PRO A 248 -9.25 -4.05 4.88
CA PRO A 248 -8.72 -5.18 5.64
C PRO A 248 -7.75 -5.98 4.78
N GLN A 249 -6.59 -6.29 5.32
CA GLN A 249 -5.60 -7.14 4.67
C GLN A 249 -4.79 -7.94 5.67
N VAL A 250 -4.17 -9.00 5.18
CA VAL A 250 -3.00 -9.64 5.79
C VAL A 250 -1.85 -9.54 4.80
N ARG A 251 -0.72 -8.98 5.23
CA ARG A 251 0.44 -8.70 4.37
C ARG A 251 1.73 -9.13 5.03
N TYR A 252 2.55 -9.88 4.32
CA TYR A 252 3.94 -10.14 4.71
C TYR A 252 4.89 -9.35 3.79
N THR A 253 5.88 -8.66 4.37
CA THR A 253 6.90 -7.91 3.61
C THR A 253 8.28 -8.51 3.85
N ALA A 254 8.83 -9.23 2.89
CA ALA A 254 10.18 -9.75 2.95
C ALA A 254 11.20 -8.64 2.61
N PRO A 255 12.04 -8.18 3.57
CA PRO A 255 13.19 -7.36 3.23
C PRO A 255 14.21 -8.18 2.44
N MET A 256 14.80 -7.55 1.43
CA MET A 256 15.86 -8.11 0.61
C MET A 256 17.09 -7.18 0.65
N ARG A 257 18.24 -7.68 0.18
CA ARG A 257 19.49 -6.91 0.19
C ARG A 257 19.38 -5.67 -0.69
N ARG A 258 20.18 -4.63 -0.41
CA ARG A 258 20.33 -3.42 -1.24
C ARG A 258 19.04 -2.62 -1.42
N GLY A 259 18.29 -2.41 -0.33
CA GLY A 259 17.09 -1.56 -0.33
C GLY A 259 15.89 -2.17 -1.06
N ASN A 260 15.91 -3.47 -1.34
CA ASN A 260 14.82 -4.16 -2.01
C ASN A 260 13.84 -4.74 -0.99
N SER A 261 12.54 -4.79 -1.32
CA SER A 261 11.55 -5.54 -0.53
C SER A 261 10.45 -6.09 -1.43
N LEU A 262 9.88 -7.24 -1.02
CA LEU A 262 8.78 -7.90 -1.69
C LEU A 262 7.66 -8.09 -0.68
N ALA A 263 6.47 -7.61 -0.98
CA ALA A 263 5.29 -7.85 -0.17
C ALA A 263 4.30 -8.75 -0.91
N LEU A 264 3.69 -9.65 -0.16
CA LEU A 264 2.57 -10.48 -0.58
C LEU A 264 1.41 -10.23 0.38
N ALA A 265 0.22 -9.99 -0.15
CA ALA A 265 -0.95 -9.70 0.64
C ALA A 265 -2.19 -10.40 0.11
N VAL A 266 -3.08 -10.69 1.05
CA VAL A 266 -4.46 -11.09 0.80
C VAL A 266 -5.33 -9.97 1.35
N GLU A 267 -6.11 -9.34 0.48
CA GLU A 267 -6.90 -8.16 0.80
C GLU A 267 -8.40 -8.44 0.65
N LYS A 268 -9.23 -7.71 1.42
CA LYS A 268 -10.68 -7.83 1.32
C LYS A 268 -11.11 -7.50 -0.11
N PRO A 269 -11.82 -8.42 -0.79
CA PRO A 269 -12.32 -8.17 -2.12
C PRO A 269 -13.52 -7.20 -2.07
N THR A 270 -13.57 -6.28 -3.01
CA THR A 270 -14.72 -5.37 -3.22
C THR A 270 -15.06 -5.28 -4.70
N SER A 271 -16.09 -6.01 -5.13
CA SER A 271 -16.67 -5.87 -6.47
C SER A 271 -17.53 -4.62 -6.53
N GLU A 272 -17.31 -3.80 -7.54
CA GLU A 272 -18.04 -2.55 -7.80
C GLU A 272 -18.69 -2.64 -9.18
N ILE A 273 -19.82 -3.34 -9.26
CA ILE A 273 -20.65 -3.45 -10.47
C ILE A 273 -21.80 -2.48 -10.33
N SER A 274 -21.89 -1.53 -11.28
CA SER A 274 -22.93 -0.50 -11.36
C SER A 274 -23.99 -0.85 -12.41
N ILE A 275 -24.51 -2.09 -12.33
CA ILE A 275 -25.60 -2.58 -13.18
C ILE A 275 -26.85 -2.78 -12.32
N GLU A 276 -27.95 -2.17 -12.72
CA GLU A 276 -29.23 -2.30 -11.99
C GLU A 276 -29.67 -3.77 -11.91
N GLY A 277 -30.17 -4.19 -10.74
CA GLY A 277 -30.61 -5.57 -10.51
C GLY A 277 -29.49 -6.60 -10.38
N VAL A 278 -28.21 -6.17 -10.33
CA VAL A 278 -27.05 -7.02 -10.07
C VAL A 278 -26.44 -6.70 -8.72
N SER A 279 -26.39 -7.69 -7.83
CA SER A 279 -25.70 -7.60 -6.55
C SER A 279 -24.23 -7.96 -6.69
N ASN A 280 -23.36 -7.21 -6.02
CA ASN A 280 -21.93 -7.50 -5.94
C ASN A 280 -21.65 -8.74 -5.09
N VAL A 281 -20.83 -9.66 -5.62
CA VAL A 281 -20.42 -10.88 -4.93
C VAL A 281 -18.91 -11.04 -5.02
N ASN A 282 -18.27 -11.41 -3.91
CA ASN A 282 -16.82 -11.56 -3.84
C ASN A 282 -16.45 -13.02 -3.51
N PRO A 283 -16.13 -13.85 -4.51
CA PRO A 283 -15.93 -15.29 -4.30
C PRO A 283 -14.58 -15.65 -3.67
N PHE A 284 -13.53 -14.85 -3.92
CA PHE A 284 -12.19 -15.05 -3.40
C PHE A 284 -11.60 -13.71 -2.94
N PRO A 285 -10.66 -13.73 -1.98
CA PRO A 285 -9.94 -12.52 -1.63
C PRO A 285 -9.03 -12.05 -2.76
N ASP A 286 -8.70 -10.76 -2.74
CA ASP A 286 -7.79 -10.20 -3.72
C ASP A 286 -6.34 -10.54 -3.32
N ALA A 287 -5.54 -11.01 -4.27
CA ALA A 287 -4.13 -11.27 -4.07
C ALA A 287 -3.32 -10.09 -4.61
N VAL A 288 -2.42 -9.56 -3.79
CA VAL A 288 -1.58 -8.41 -4.16
C VAL A 288 -0.12 -8.73 -3.95
N VAL A 289 0.70 -8.41 -4.93
CA VAL A 289 2.17 -8.47 -4.86
C VAL A 289 2.73 -7.08 -5.04
N ARG A 290 3.80 -6.76 -4.31
CA ARG A 290 4.49 -5.48 -4.44
C ARG A 290 5.99 -5.64 -4.31
N TYR A 291 6.71 -5.25 -5.34
CA TYR A 291 8.14 -5.03 -5.28
C TYR A 291 8.45 -3.56 -5.03
N ARG A 292 9.43 -3.27 -4.18
CA ARG A 292 9.89 -1.91 -3.91
C ARG A 292 11.40 -1.86 -3.80
N HIS A 293 12.00 -0.86 -4.43
CA HIS A 293 13.42 -0.55 -4.37
C HIS A 293 13.62 0.86 -3.81
N GLU A 294 14.46 0.97 -2.79
CA GLU A 294 14.82 2.22 -2.11
C GLU A 294 16.33 2.47 -2.21
N GLY A 295 16.72 3.68 -2.59
CA GLY A 295 18.12 4.08 -2.70
C GLY A 295 18.32 5.57 -2.39
N PRO A 296 19.57 6.07 -2.43
CA PRO A 296 19.87 7.48 -2.12
C PRO A 296 19.21 8.49 -3.07
N TRP A 297 18.79 8.04 -4.26
CA TRP A 297 18.13 8.85 -5.28
C TRP A 297 16.61 8.96 -5.07
N GLY A 298 16.01 8.16 -4.19
CA GLY A 298 14.57 8.02 -4.05
C GLY A 298 14.11 6.57 -4.07
N HIS A 299 12.94 6.28 -4.65
CA HIS A 299 12.40 4.94 -4.70
C HIS A 299 11.57 4.65 -5.95
N LEU A 300 11.41 3.35 -6.22
CA LEU A 300 10.49 2.80 -7.19
C LEU A 300 9.66 1.70 -6.53
N GLN A 301 8.38 1.62 -6.88
CA GLN A 301 7.47 0.57 -6.43
C GLN A 301 6.67 0.06 -7.63
N LEU A 302 6.63 -1.27 -7.77
CA LEU A 302 5.81 -1.98 -8.74
C LEU A 302 4.85 -2.90 -7.98
N GLY A 303 3.55 -2.67 -8.13
CA GLY A 303 2.48 -3.47 -7.56
C GLY A 303 1.69 -4.21 -8.63
N GLY A 304 1.16 -5.38 -8.28
CA GLY A 304 0.23 -6.14 -9.10
C GLY A 304 -0.91 -6.68 -8.24
N VAL A 305 -2.14 -6.62 -8.76
CA VAL A 305 -3.33 -7.20 -8.12
C VAL A 305 -3.97 -8.25 -9.03
N PHE A 306 -4.42 -9.34 -8.42
CA PHE A 306 -5.14 -10.42 -9.05
C PHE A 306 -6.39 -10.70 -8.24
N ARG A 307 -7.55 -10.74 -8.91
CA ARG A 307 -8.82 -10.78 -8.22
C ARG A 307 -9.93 -11.41 -9.06
N GLN A 308 -11.05 -11.66 -8.41
CA GLN A 308 -12.25 -12.18 -9.06
C GLN A 308 -13.44 -11.27 -8.74
N ILE A 309 -14.02 -10.68 -9.78
CA ILE A 309 -15.14 -9.75 -9.69
C ILE A 309 -16.41 -10.53 -9.96
N GLY A 310 -17.34 -10.54 -9.02
CA GLY A 310 -18.57 -11.33 -9.10
C GLY A 310 -19.83 -10.48 -9.06
N GLY A 311 -20.83 -10.88 -9.83
CA GLY A 311 -22.17 -10.32 -9.84
C GLY A 311 -23.23 -11.42 -9.81
N ALA A 312 -24.34 -11.16 -9.13
CA ALA A 312 -25.50 -12.06 -9.10
C ALA A 312 -26.78 -11.27 -9.41
N SER A 313 -27.63 -11.82 -10.28
CA SER A 313 -28.93 -11.26 -10.64
C SER A 313 -30.03 -12.25 -10.29
N GLN A 314 -31.00 -11.80 -9.50
CA GLN A 314 -32.16 -12.61 -9.13
C GLN A 314 -33.14 -12.76 -10.31
N SER A 315 -33.37 -11.69 -11.07
CA SER A 315 -34.28 -11.71 -12.23
C SER A 315 -33.81 -12.66 -13.33
N LEU A 316 -32.50 -12.77 -13.52
CA LEU A 316 -31.88 -13.69 -14.48
C LEU A 316 -31.59 -15.07 -13.89
N ASN A 317 -31.81 -15.27 -12.58
CA ASN A 317 -31.38 -16.44 -11.82
C ASN A 317 -29.92 -16.85 -12.15
N ALA A 318 -29.02 -15.87 -12.19
CA ALA A 318 -27.66 -16.05 -12.69
C ALA A 318 -26.61 -15.45 -11.75
N LYS A 319 -25.49 -16.15 -11.61
CA LYS A 319 -24.28 -15.66 -10.94
C LYS A 319 -23.10 -15.82 -11.87
N ARG A 320 -22.32 -14.77 -12.04
CA ARG A 320 -21.12 -14.78 -12.87
C ARG A 320 -19.96 -14.14 -12.12
N SER A 321 -18.77 -14.64 -12.39
CA SER A 321 -17.53 -14.02 -11.92
C SER A 321 -16.50 -14.01 -13.03
N VAL A 322 -15.70 -12.95 -13.07
CA VAL A 322 -14.67 -12.73 -14.09
C VAL A 322 -13.36 -12.43 -13.38
N PHE A 323 -12.26 -12.94 -13.93
CA PHE A 323 -10.93 -12.62 -13.44
C PHE A 323 -10.57 -11.17 -13.80
N GLY A 324 -10.02 -10.45 -12.84
CA GLY A 324 -9.47 -9.10 -13.01
C GLY A 324 -8.02 -9.08 -12.58
N SER A 325 -7.23 -8.25 -13.25
CA SER A 325 -5.83 -8.01 -12.89
C SER A 325 -5.39 -6.62 -13.28
N GLY A 326 -4.36 -6.12 -12.62
CA GLY A 326 -3.78 -4.83 -12.96
C GLY A 326 -2.45 -4.59 -12.27
N ALA A 327 -1.72 -3.61 -12.77
CA ALA A 327 -0.41 -3.24 -12.28
C ALA A 327 -0.35 -1.74 -11.98
N MET A 328 0.53 -1.37 -11.06
CA MET A 328 0.80 0.02 -10.70
C MET A 328 2.29 0.24 -10.53
N LEU A 329 2.84 1.23 -11.22
CA LEU A 329 4.20 1.71 -11.08
C LEU A 329 4.17 3.08 -10.42
N THR A 330 4.83 3.26 -9.30
CA THR A 330 4.98 4.55 -8.61
C THR A 330 6.41 4.78 -8.22
N GLY A 331 6.76 6.03 -7.97
CA GLY A 331 8.06 6.35 -7.43
C GLY A 331 8.20 7.80 -7.05
N GLY A 332 9.33 8.10 -6.46
CA GLY A 332 9.80 9.46 -6.34
C GLY A 332 11.30 9.53 -6.53
N ILE A 333 11.74 10.64 -7.10
CA ILE A 333 13.14 10.91 -7.44
C ILE A 333 13.53 12.24 -6.83
N LYS A 334 14.66 12.26 -6.14
CA LYS A 334 15.31 13.48 -5.68
C LYS A 334 15.92 14.20 -6.86
N VAL A 335 15.48 15.43 -7.12
CA VAL A 335 15.98 16.28 -8.23
C VAL A 335 17.05 17.23 -7.71
N LEU A 336 16.78 17.88 -6.58
CA LEU A 336 17.71 18.76 -5.86
C LEU A 336 17.71 18.40 -4.37
N GLU A 337 18.42 19.15 -3.52
CA GLU A 337 18.49 18.84 -2.09
C GLU A 337 17.13 18.81 -1.40
N ARG A 338 16.20 19.68 -1.83
CA ARG A 338 14.85 19.85 -1.27
C ARG A 338 13.73 19.58 -2.27
N ASP A 339 14.05 19.34 -3.54
CA ASP A 339 13.07 19.17 -4.60
C ASP A 339 12.99 17.72 -5.05
N PHE A 340 11.75 17.24 -5.19
CA PHE A 340 11.45 15.85 -5.52
C PHE A 340 10.39 15.81 -6.61
N LEU A 341 10.54 14.86 -7.53
CA LEU A 341 9.51 14.51 -8.49
C LEU A 341 8.85 13.23 -8.02
N VAL A 342 7.51 13.20 -7.94
CA VAL A 342 6.73 11.98 -7.69
C VAL A 342 5.91 11.64 -8.93
N PHE A 343 5.73 10.35 -9.19
CA PHE A 343 5.00 9.88 -10.36
C PHE A 343 4.27 8.57 -10.05
N GLY A 344 3.24 8.30 -10.85
CA GLY A 344 2.46 7.08 -10.79
C GLY A 344 1.79 6.78 -12.13
N ALA A 345 1.73 5.50 -12.49
CA ALA A 345 0.97 5.00 -13.62
C ALA A 345 0.33 3.67 -13.23
N SER A 346 -0.89 3.43 -13.67
CA SER A 346 -1.63 2.19 -13.45
C SER A 346 -2.33 1.75 -14.74
N ASP A 347 -2.44 0.44 -14.93
CA ASP A 347 -3.16 -0.15 -16.04
C ASP A 347 -3.67 -1.54 -15.65
N GLY A 348 -4.84 -1.92 -16.16
CA GLY A 348 -5.44 -3.21 -15.86
C GLY A 348 -6.94 -3.30 -16.09
N HIS A 349 -7.44 -4.52 -16.01
CA HIS A 349 -8.85 -4.85 -16.14
C HIS A 349 -9.43 -5.22 -14.77
N GLY A 350 -10.42 -4.46 -14.30
CA GLY A 350 -11.11 -4.75 -13.04
C GLY A 350 -10.40 -4.24 -11.77
N MET A 351 -9.41 -3.36 -11.91
CA MET A 351 -8.69 -2.77 -10.78
C MET A 351 -9.22 -1.40 -10.30
N ALA A 352 -10.38 -0.94 -10.81
CA ALA A 352 -10.94 0.38 -10.51
C ALA A 352 -11.10 0.64 -8.99
N HIS A 353 -11.48 -0.38 -8.21
CA HIS A 353 -11.55 -0.29 -6.74
C HIS A 353 -10.25 0.18 -6.06
N TYR A 354 -9.10 -0.01 -6.72
CA TYR A 354 -7.77 0.37 -6.22
C TYR A 354 -7.31 1.75 -6.69
N ILE A 355 -8.08 2.44 -7.52
CA ILE A 355 -7.71 3.72 -8.14
C ILE A 355 -8.76 4.76 -7.77
N ASP A 356 -8.33 5.92 -7.26
CA ASP A 356 -9.23 7.05 -7.06
C ASP A 356 -9.55 7.69 -8.43
N VAL A 357 -10.84 7.77 -8.75
CA VAL A 357 -11.40 8.33 -10.01
C VAL A 357 -12.36 9.48 -9.79
#